data_AF-A0A550H186-F1
#
_entry.id   AF-A0A550H186-F1
#
_cell.length_a   1.000
_cell.length_b   1.000
_cell.length_c   1.000
_cell.angle_alpha   90.00
_cell.angle_beta   90.00
_cell.angle_gamma   90.00
#
_symmetry.space_group_name_H-M   'P 1'
#
loop_
_entity.id
_entity.type
_entity.pdbx_description
1 polymer ?
#
loop_
_entity_poly.entity_id
_entity_poly.type
_entity_poly.pdbx_seq_one_letter_code
_entity_poly.pdbx_strand_id
1 'polypeptide(L)'
;MAIEEVFSSKGRVKILRILSEIGELNISEIARRAGLNYATTNQHLIILENHKLIRHKTFGRIRIFRYNEENPRAILIRQLIENWE
;
A
#
# COMPACT_ATOMS: atom_id res chain seq x y z
N MET A 1 -8.33 -3.08 -15.49
CA MET A 1 -8.08 -2.16 -14.36
C MET A 1 -7.51 -0.89 -14.93
N ALA A 2 -8.13 0.23 -14.61
CA ALA A 2 -7.67 1.55 -15.01
C ALA A 2 -6.67 2.04 -13.96
N ILE A 3 -5.58 2.69 -14.38
CA ILE A 3 -4.53 3.20 -13.48
C ILE A 3 -5.11 4.20 -12.46
N GLU A 4 -6.18 4.88 -12.87
CA GLU A 4 -7.00 5.83 -12.11
C GLU A 4 -7.56 5.20 -10.83
N GLU A 5 -7.90 3.91 -10.81
CA GLU A 5 -8.42 3.24 -9.61
C GLU A 5 -7.34 3.13 -8.52
N VAL A 6 -6.06 3.05 -8.89
CA VAL A 6 -4.95 2.96 -7.92
C VAL A 6 -4.55 4.37 -7.47
N PHE A 7 -4.39 5.29 -8.42
CA PHE A 7 -3.78 6.60 -8.19
C PHE A 7 -4.77 7.72 -7.84
N SER A 8 -6.09 7.52 -7.92
CA SER A 8 -7.10 8.57 -7.63
C SER A 8 -7.21 8.99 -6.16
N SER A 9 -6.48 8.35 -5.23
CA SER A 9 -6.44 8.80 -3.83
C SER A 9 -5.01 9.09 -3.39
N LYS A 10 -4.79 10.31 -2.88
CA LYS A 10 -3.54 10.70 -2.20
C LYS A 10 -3.19 9.75 -1.05
N GLY A 11 -4.20 9.22 -0.35
CA GLY A 11 -4.02 8.23 0.72
C GLY A 11 -3.45 6.91 0.19
N ARG A 12 -3.98 6.39 -0.93
CA ARG A 12 -3.46 5.17 -1.57
C ARG A 12 -2.03 5.36 -2.06
N VAL A 13 -1.74 6.48 -2.71
CA VAL A 13 -0.40 6.78 -3.22
C VAL A 13 0.61 6.87 -2.06
N LYS A 14 0.25 7.54 -0.95
CA LYS A 14 1.08 7.56 0.27
C LYS A 14 1.34 6.16 0.82
N ILE A 15 0.32 5.33 0.94
CA ILE A 15 0.45 3.96 1.46
C ILE A 15 1.38 3.13 0.56
N LEU A 16 1.22 3.24 -0.77
CA LEU A 16 2.08 2.54 -1.73
C LEU A 16 3.54 2.97 -1.58
N ARG A 17 3.82 4.29 -1.48
CA ARG A 17 5.17 4.82 -1.25
C ARG A 17 5.78 4.29 0.05
N ILE A 18 5.04 4.39 1.16
CA ILE A 18 5.49 3.90 2.48
C ILE A 18 5.85 2.41 2.42
N LEU A 19 5.01 1.60 1.78
CA LEU A 19 5.24 0.16 1.67
C LEU A 19 6.35 -0.18 0.66
N SER A 20 6.51 0.57 -0.43
CA SER A 20 7.60 0.33 -1.38
C SER A 20 8.98 0.62 -0.79
N GLU A 21 9.08 1.58 0.14
CA GLU A 21 10.32 1.92 0.83
C GLU A 21 10.65 0.94 1.98
N ILE A 22 9.66 0.57 2.79
CA ILE A 22 9.87 -0.17 4.04
C ILE A 22 9.68 -1.68 3.87
N GLY A 23 8.92 -2.10 2.86
CA GLY A 23 8.58 -3.49 2.62
C GLY A 23 7.31 -3.92 3.34
N GLU A 24 7.30 -3.98 4.68
CA GLU A 24 6.14 -4.42 5.46
C GLU A 24 5.88 -3.66 6.75
N LEU A 25 4.60 -3.44 7.07
CA LEU A 25 4.16 -2.74 8.27
C LEU A 25 2.79 -3.24 8.76
N ASN A 26 2.52 -3.08 10.06
CA ASN A 26 1.17 -3.27 10.58
C ASN A 26 0.24 -2.10 10.20
N ILE A 27 -1.07 -2.34 10.18
CA ILE A 27 -2.06 -1.35 9.76
C ILE A 27 -2.02 -0.05 10.58
N SER A 28 -1.76 -0.12 11.90
CA SER A 28 -1.70 1.06 12.76
C SER A 28 -0.51 1.95 12.41
N GLU A 29 0.63 1.34 12.10
CA GLU A 29 1.84 2.06 11.70
C GLU A 29 1.69 2.68 10.30
N ILE A 30 1.03 1.97 9.38
CA ILE A 30 0.66 2.51 8.06
C ILE A 30 -0.24 3.74 8.22
N ALA A 31 -1.30 3.62 9.04
CA ALA A 31 -2.24 4.71 9.30
C ALA A 31 -1.52 5.94 9.88
N ARG A 32 -0.65 5.72 10.87
CA ARG A 32 0.16 6.77 11.50
C ARG A 32 1.05 7.49 10.49
N ARG A 33 1.82 6.75 9.67
CA ARG A 33 2.74 7.34 8.67
C ARG A 33 2.00 8.01 7.50
N ALA A 34 0.87 7.45 7.08
CA ALA A 34 0.05 8.02 6.02
C ALA A 34 -0.70 9.30 6.48
N GLY A 35 -0.85 9.48 7.80
CA GLY A 35 -1.66 10.55 8.39
C GLY A 35 -3.15 10.31 8.19
N LEU A 36 -3.58 9.05 8.29
CA LEU A 36 -4.95 8.60 8.04
C LEU A 36 -5.51 7.91 9.28
N ASN A 37 -6.84 7.89 9.42
CA ASN A 37 -7.48 7.06 10.45
C ASN A 37 -7.48 5.58 10.04
N TYR A 38 -7.78 4.70 11.00
CA TYR A 38 -7.78 3.25 10.79
C TYR A 38 -8.78 2.80 9.70
N ALA A 39 -10.01 3.32 9.73
CA ALA A 39 -11.08 2.89 8.81
C ALA A 39 -10.73 3.22 7.36
N THR A 40 -10.30 4.45 7.09
CA THR A 40 -9.86 4.91 5.76
C THR A 40 -8.61 4.14 5.30
N THR A 41 -7.66 3.91 6.21
CA THR A 41 -6.46 3.12 5.90
C THR A 41 -6.83 1.70 5.50
N ASN A 42 -7.73 1.05 6.25
CA ASN A 42 -8.20 -0.30 5.95
C ASN A 42 -8.90 -0.37 4.58
N GLN A 43 -9.76 0.60 4.25
CA GLN A 43 -10.41 0.67 2.94
C GLN A 43 -9.39 0.77 1.81
N HIS A 44 -8.39 1.64 1.94
CA HIS A 44 -7.32 1.78 0.94
C HIS A 44 -6.49 0.50 0.79
N LEU A 45 -6.11 -0.13 1.91
CA LEU A 45 -5.34 -1.37 1.88
C LEU A 45 -6.10 -2.51 1.22
N ILE A 46 -7.41 -2.64 1.47
CA ILE A 46 -8.26 -3.65 0.79
C ILE A 46 -8.27 -3.41 -0.72
N ILE A 47 -8.42 -2.16 -1.17
CA ILE A 47 -8.40 -1.85 -2.60
C ILE A 47 -7.05 -2.22 -3.23
N LEU A 48 -5.94 -1.81 -2.60
CA LEU A 48 -4.59 -2.12 -3.09
C LEU A 48 -4.31 -3.63 -3.12
N GLU A 49 -4.83 -4.37 -2.15
CA GLU A 49 -4.72 -5.83 -2.07
C GLU A 49 -5.56 -6.52 -3.15
N ASN A 50 -6.79 -6.06 -3.40
CA ASN A 50 -7.62 -6.56 -4.49
C ASN A 50 -6.94 -6.41 -5.86
N HIS A 51 -6.12 -5.36 -6.02
CA HIS A 51 -5.29 -5.13 -7.20
C HIS A 51 -3.93 -5.85 -7.17
N LYS A 52 -3.68 -6.68 -6.15
CA LYS A 52 -2.45 -7.44 -5.94
C LYS A 52 -1.19 -6.57 -5.87
N LEU A 53 -1.31 -5.29 -5.48
CA LEU A 53 -0.16 -4.39 -5.30
C LEU A 53 0.50 -4.58 -3.94
N ILE A 54 -0.28 -5.05 -2.97
CA ILE A 54 0.17 -5.43 -1.63
C ILE A 54 -0.41 -6.80 -1.28
N ARG A 55 0.10 -7.42 -0.22
CA ARG A 55 -0.41 -8.64 0.39
C ARG A 55 -0.51 -8.45 1.90
N HIS A 56 -1.47 -9.08 2.57
CA HIS A 56 -1.47 -9.15 4.03
C HIS A 56 -1.16 -10.54 4.58
N LYS A 57 -0.63 -10.55 5.80
CA LYS A 57 -0.49 -11.72 6.66
C LYS A 57 -1.01 -11.36 8.05
N THR A 58 -1.65 -12.32 8.71
CA THR A 58 -2.21 -12.13 10.05
C THR A 58 -1.40 -12.91 11.07
N PHE A 59 -0.96 -12.23 12.13
CA PHE A 59 -0.33 -12.82 13.30
C PHE A 59 -1.20 -12.54 14.53
N GLY A 60 -2.00 -13.52 14.92
CA GLY A 60 -3.00 -13.34 15.99
C GLY A 60 -4.00 -12.24 15.63
N ARG A 61 -3.98 -11.13 16.38
CA ARG A 61 -4.83 -9.95 16.13
C ARG A 61 -4.17 -8.88 15.26
N ILE A 62 -2.89 -9.05 14.91
CA ILE A 62 -2.11 -8.06 14.16
C ILE A 62 -2.19 -8.38 12.67
N ARG A 63 -2.64 -7.42 11.87
CA ARG A 63 -2.58 -7.48 10.40
C ARG A 63 -1.37 -6.72 9.90
N ILE A 64 -0.49 -7.42 9.19
CA ILE A 64 0.71 -6.87 8.57
C ILE A 64 0.50 -6.87 7.05
N PHE A 65 0.76 -5.73 6.42
CA PHE A 65 0.71 -5.57 4.97
C PHE A 65 2.13 -5.43 4.44
N ARG A 66 2.38 -6.07 3.30
CA ARG A 66 3.66 -6.08 2.59
C ARG A 66 3.47 -5.64 1.14
N TYR A 67 4.42 -4.90 0.61
CA TYR A 67 4.50 -4.60 -0.81
C TYR A 67 4.67 -5.87 -1.67
N ASN A 68 3.96 -5.97 -2.79
CA ASN A 68 4.04 -7.16 -3.63
C ASN A 68 5.13 -7.03 -4.70
N GLU A 69 6.39 -7.23 -4.33
CA GLU A 69 7.54 -7.16 -5.27
C GLU A 69 7.51 -8.21 -6.38
N GLU A 70 6.72 -9.27 -6.23
CA GLU A 70 6.56 -10.30 -7.27
C GLU A 70 5.60 -9.86 -8.39
N ASN A 71 4.85 -8.77 -8.20
CA ASN A 71 3.92 -8.28 -9.21
C ASN A 71 4.64 -7.29 -10.15
N PRO A 72 4.72 -7.56 -11.47
CA PRO A 72 5.38 -6.66 -12.43
C PRO A 72 4.84 -5.22 -12.37
N ARG A 73 3.54 -5.04 -12.10
CA ARG A 73 2.95 -3.70 -11.95
C ARG A 73 3.43 -2.99 -10.69
N ALA A 74 3.56 -3.71 -9.59
CA ALA A 74 4.09 -3.13 -8.37
C ALA A 74 5.55 -2.70 -8.57
N ILE A 75 6.37 -3.53 -9.24
CA ILE A 75 7.76 -3.14 -9.59
C ILE A 75 7.78 -1.82 -10.37
N LEU A 76 6.95 -1.68 -11.41
CA LEU A 76 6.86 -0.44 -12.20
C LEU A 76 6.37 0.76 -11.38
N ILE A 77 5.40 0.56 -10.48
CA ILE A 77 4.91 1.63 -9.59
C ILE A 77 6.01 2.08 -8.64
N ARG A 78 6.79 1.15 -8.08
CA ARG A 78 7.94 1.49 -7.23
C ARG A 78 8.96 2.31 -7.99
N GLN A 79 9.34 1.87 -9.19
CA GLN A 79 10.26 2.62 -10.05
C GLN A 79 9.72 4.02 -10.37
N LEU A 80 8.43 4.14 -10.70
CA LEU A 80 7.81 5.44 -10.93
C LEU A 80 7.96 6.35 -9.70
N ILE A 81 7.64 5.83 -8.50
CA ILE A 81 7.74 6.60 -7.24
C ILE A 81 9.19 7.02 -6.98
N GLU A 82 10.15 6.11 -7.13
CA GLU A 82 11.58 6.35 -6.92
C GLU A 82 12.18 7.38 -7.90
N ASN A 83 11.66 7.46 -9.13
CA ASN A 83 12.14 8.40 -10.15
C ASN A 83 11.39 9.74 -10.15
N TRP A 84 10.34 9.89 -9.35
CA TRP A 84 9.53 11.11 -9.29
C TRP A 84 9.91 12.05 -8.13
N GLU A 85 10.60 11.53 -7.13
CA GLU A 85 11.28 12.32 -6.09
C GLU A 85 12.70 12.69 -6.53
#